data_AF-J2Q4Q9-F1
#
_entry.id   AF-J2Q4Q9-F1
#
_cell.length_a   1.000
_cell.length_b   1.000
_cell.length_c   1.000
_cell.angle_alpha   90.00
_cell.angle_beta   90.00
_cell.angle_gamma   90.00
#
_symmetry.space_group_name_H-M   'P 1'
#
loop_
_entity.id
_entity.type
_entity.pdbx_description
1 polymer ?
#
loop_
_entity_poly.entity_id
_entity_poly.type
_entity_poly.pdbx_seq_one_letter_code
_entity_poly.pdbx_strand_id
1 'polypeptide(L)'
;MGFLHKAALLCGMFLLSLGQAQAAGTEKDDSKAAIALLEKALAYYHQNGDKAFAAFSRQGEFVDKDRYVFVLDTKGVMLASGGPSSALIGRDVSEVLGPDLQKTFKDALKVPEGNGIQQAEYRWQNWNDGKVERKHVYYQRIGQRILAVGYYLPRASAEQAMALLNKAATDLAKDEKGTLTAINSLKGGYLQDDLYVFVVDLDTRRYVAHGTNLRLINTDFSKIEDPEGKPVGEPILALMAKQDYGEYEYRWKNPVTGKVENKHAYLKKVGHFLVAVGYYSP
;
A
#
# COMPACT_ATOMS: atom_id res chain seq x y z
N MET A 1 38.95 -27.03 -40.29
CA MET A 1 37.61 -26.61 -40.75
C MET A 1 36.59 -27.40 -39.94
N GLY A 2 35.96 -26.76 -38.96
CA GLY A 2 35.00 -27.40 -38.05
C GLY A 2 33.57 -27.07 -38.46
N PHE A 3 32.69 -28.07 -38.37
CA PHE A 3 31.25 -27.86 -38.28
C PHE A 3 30.70 -28.90 -37.29
N LEU A 4 30.42 -28.44 -36.08
CA LEU A 4 29.75 -29.19 -35.03
C LEU A 4 28.76 -28.24 -34.35
N HIS A 5 27.54 -28.74 -34.19
CA HIS A 5 26.45 -28.25 -33.33
C HIS A 5 25.62 -27.04 -33.79
N LYS A 6 24.48 -27.35 -34.45
CA LYS A 6 23.23 -26.60 -34.28
C LYS A 6 22.40 -27.25 -33.17
N ALA A 7 22.46 -26.71 -31.96
CA ALA A 7 21.43 -26.88 -30.93
C ALA A 7 21.77 -25.94 -29.77
N ALA A 8 21.06 -24.81 -29.63
CA ALA A 8 21.08 -24.04 -28.39
C ALA A 8 19.97 -22.97 -28.38
N LEU A 9 19.06 -23.17 -27.43
CA LEU A 9 18.26 -22.16 -26.71
C LEU A 9 17.14 -21.41 -27.47
N LEU A 10 15.96 -22.02 -27.43
CA LEU A 10 14.69 -21.30 -27.28
C LEU A 10 14.15 -21.55 -25.86
N CYS A 11 14.69 -20.84 -24.87
CA CYS A 11 14.13 -20.77 -23.52
C CYS A 11 14.52 -19.42 -22.92
N GLY A 12 13.58 -18.47 -22.93
CA GLY A 12 13.85 -17.17 -22.32
C GLY A 12 12.77 -16.14 -22.63
N MET A 13 11.50 -16.43 -22.34
CA MET A 13 10.45 -15.41 -22.38
C MET A 13 9.21 -15.79 -21.55
N PHE A 14 9.37 -16.12 -20.26
CA PHE A 14 8.23 -16.28 -19.34
C PHE A 14 8.66 -16.11 -17.88
N LEU A 15 9.17 -14.93 -17.48
CA LEU A 15 9.47 -14.66 -16.05
C LEU A 15 9.05 -13.28 -15.53
N LEU A 16 8.32 -12.47 -16.31
CA LEU A 16 7.97 -11.09 -15.89
C LEU A 16 6.52 -10.91 -15.35
N SER A 17 5.69 -11.95 -15.33
CA SER A 17 4.31 -11.89 -14.83
C SER A 17 4.09 -12.49 -13.43
N LEU A 18 5.11 -13.13 -12.85
CA LEU A 18 4.99 -13.86 -11.58
C LEU A 18 4.82 -12.93 -10.37
N GLY A 19 5.49 -11.76 -10.35
CA GLY A 19 5.46 -10.85 -9.19
C GLY A 19 4.10 -10.19 -8.94
N GLN A 20 3.43 -9.69 -9.99
CA GLN A 20 2.09 -9.11 -9.85
C GLN A 20 1.02 -10.17 -9.58
N ALA A 21 1.15 -11.35 -10.20
CA ALA A 21 0.26 -12.48 -9.95
C ALA A 21 0.42 -13.03 -8.51
N GLN A 22 1.63 -12.99 -7.96
CA GLN A 22 1.91 -13.45 -6.60
C GLN A 22 1.36 -12.48 -5.53
N ALA A 23 1.53 -11.16 -5.69
CA ALA A 23 0.94 -10.18 -4.77
C ALA A 23 -0.60 -10.18 -4.82
N ALA A 24 -1.19 -10.28 -6.01
CA ALA A 24 -2.64 -10.44 -6.17
C ALA A 24 -3.13 -11.80 -5.64
N GLY A 25 -2.29 -12.84 -5.74
CA GLY A 25 -2.54 -14.17 -5.18
C GLY A 25 -2.57 -14.16 -3.66
N THR A 26 -1.58 -13.51 -3.02
CA THR A 26 -1.52 -13.38 -1.55
C THR A 26 -2.69 -12.56 -1.01
N GLU A 27 -3.04 -11.44 -1.64
CA GLU A 27 -4.21 -10.65 -1.23
C GLU A 27 -5.51 -11.47 -1.31
N LYS A 28 -5.69 -12.23 -2.41
CA LYS A 28 -6.86 -13.09 -2.58
C LYS A 28 -6.91 -14.20 -1.53
N ASP A 29 -5.78 -14.75 -1.15
CA ASP A 29 -5.71 -15.81 -0.14
C ASP A 29 -5.92 -15.25 1.28
N ASP A 30 -5.37 -14.07 1.60
CA ASP A 30 -5.62 -13.37 2.86
C ASP A 30 -7.08 -12.93 3.00
N SER A 31 -7.69 -12.47 1.90
CA SER A 31 -9.13 -12.18 1.83
C SER A 31 -9.98 -13.40 2.18
N LYS A 32 -9.73 -14.55 1.55
CA LYS A 32 -10.43 -15.81 1.86
C LYS A 32 -10.24 -16.24 3.31
N ALA A 33 -9.01 -16.16 3.82
CA ALA A 33 -8.71 -16.52 5.19
C ALA A 33 -9.42 -15.60 6.19
N ALA A 34 -9.50 -14.30 5.92
CA ALA A 34 -10.22 -13.34 6.76
C ALA A 34 -11.73 -13.60 6.78
N ILE A 35 -12.34 -13.91 5.62
CA ILE A 35 -13.76 -14.30 5.54
C ILE A 35 -14.00 -15.59 6.33
N ALA A 36 -13.20 -16.64 6.12
CA ALA A 36 -13.35 -17.91 6.84
C ALA A 36 -13.23 -17.73 8.37
N LEU A 37 -12.29 -16.89 8.82
CA LEU A 37 -12.14 -16.58 10.24
C LEU A 37 -13.33 -15.80 10.79
N LEU A 38 -13.88 -14.86 10.01
CA LEU A 38 -15.10 -14.12 10.38
C LEU A 38 -16.31 -15.06 10.47
N GLU A 39 -16.53 -15.92 9.48
CA GLU A 39 -17.62 -16.90 9.48
C GLU A 39 -17.54 -17.84 10.68
N LYS A 40 -16.32 -18.31 11.01
CA LYS A 40 -16.07 -19.09 12.22
C LYS A 40 -16.45 -18.32 13.49
N ALA A 41 -16.08 -17.04 13.57
CA ALA A 41 -16.41 -16.17 14.70
C ALA A 41 -17.92 -15.92 14.82
N LEU A 42 -18.61 -15.69 13.70
CA LEU A 42 -20.06 -15.52 13.65
C LEU A 42 -20.76 -16.79 14.15
N ALA A 43 -20.36 -17.97 13.67
CA ALA A 43 -20.92 -19.24 14.11
C ALA A 43 -20.73 -19.47 15.63
N TYR A 44 -19.54 -19.15 16.14
CA TYR A 44 -19.26 -19.25 17.57
C TYR A 44 -20.07 -18.25 18.40
N TYR A 45 -20.22 -17.01 17.91
CA TYR A 45 -21.02 -15.97 18.57
C TYR A 45 -22.52 -16.32 18.56
N HIS A 46 -23.06 -16.92 17.50
CA HIS A 46 -24.46 -17.38 17.47
C HIS A 46 -24.77 -18.40 18.57
N GLN A 47 -23.81 -19.25 18.93
CA GLN A 47 -23.99 -20.27 19.98
C GLN A 47 -23.79 -19.72 21.39
N ASN A 48 -22.91 -18.73 21.55
CA ASN A 48 -22.41 -18.32 22.86
C ASN A 48 -22.84 -16.89 23.28
N GLY A 49 -23.29 -16.07 22.34
CA GLY A 49 -23.55 -14.64 22.54
C GLY A 49 -22.32 -13.91 23.07
N ASP A 50 -22.54 -12.93 23.94
CA ASP A 50 -21.47 -12.09 24.53
C ASP A 50 -20.40 -12.90 25.31
N LYS A 51 -20.68 -14.15 25.73
CA LYS A 51 -19.65 -15.02 26.34
C LYS A 51 -18.49 -15.31 25.38
N ALA A 52 -18.72 -15.19 24.06
CA ALA A 52 -17.70 -15.38 23.06
C ALA A 52 -16.56 -14.35 23.13
N PHE A 53 -16.78 -13.19 23.73
CA PHE A 53 -15.78 -12.12 23.81
C PHE A 53 -14.52 -12.55 24.54
N ALA A 54 -14.62 -13.45 25.52
CA ALA A 54 -13.46 -14.01 26.19
C ALA A 54 -12.58 -14.85 25.24
N ALA A 55 -13.19 -15.59 24.31
CA ALA A 55 -12.46 -16.34 23.29
C ALA A 55 -11.85 -15.41 22.23
N PHE A 56 -12.57 -14.34 21.87
CA PHE A 56 -12.07 -13.35 20.92
C PHE A 56 -10.99 -12.43 21.49
N SER A 57 -10.84 -12.31 22.81
CA SER A 57 -9.89 -11.39 23.46
C SER A 57 -8.58 -12.05 23.91
N ARG A 58 -8.26 -13.23 23.37
CA ARG A 58 -7.06 -13.98 23.70
C ARG A 58 -6.45 -14.62 22.46
N GLN A 59 -5.16 -14.96 22.55
CA GLN A 59 -4.50 -15.79 21.54
C GLN A 59 -5.17 -17.16 21.47
N GLY A 60 -5.28 -17.71 20.25
CA GLY A 60 -5.90 -18.99 20.01
C GLY A 60 -6.66 -19.02 18.69
N GLU A 61 -7.78 -19.73 18.68
CA GLU A 61 -8.45 -20.17 17.45
C GLU A 61 -9.15 -19.07 16.62
N PHE A 62 -9.20 -17.84 17.15
CA PHE A 62 -9.75 -16.63 16.52
C PHE A 62 -8.66 -15.61 16.15
N VAL A 63 -7.41 -16.06 16.15
CA VAL A 63 -6.22 -15.33 15.68
C VAL A 63 -5.48 -16.23 14.69
N ASP A 64 -5.19 -15.72 13.51
CA ASP A 64 -4.45 -16.40 12.44
C ASP A 64 -3.45 -15.42 11.83
N LYS A 65 -2.16 -15.59 12.14
CA LYS A 65 -1.10 -14.64 11.80
C LYS A 65 -1.43 -13.22 12.28
N ASP A 66 -1.61 -12.28 11.35
CA ASP A 66 -1.98 -10.88 11.59
C ASP A 66 -3.49 -10.64 11.56
N ARG A 67 -4.30 -11.66 11.22
CA ARG A 67 -5.76 -11.61 11.24
C ARG A 67 -6.28 -12.00 12.62
N TYR A 68 -7.24 -11.22 13.11
CA TYR A 68 -7.86 -11.47 14.40
C TYR A 68 -9.28 -10.96 14.41
N VAL A 69 -10.13 -11.61 15.20
CA VAL A 69 -11.48 -11.14 15.48
C VAL A 69 -11.43 -9.93 16.41
N PHE A 70 -12.21 -8.91 16.09
CA PHE A 70 -12.53 -7.84 17.02
C PHE A 70 -14.03 -7.52 16.94
N VAL A 71 -14.58 -7.03 18.05
CA VAL A 71 -16.00 -6.78 18.20
C VAL A 71 -16.23 -5.37 18.70
N LEU A 72 -17.11 -4.65 18.02
CA LEU A 72 -17.61 -3.35 18.42
C LEU A 72 -19.10 -3.45 18.77
N ASP A 73 -19.59 -2.57 19.62
CA ASP A 73 -21.03 -2.31 19.66
C ASP A 73 -21.45 -1.28 18.59
N THR A 74 -22.75 -1.10 18.39
CA THR A 74 -23.29 -0.12 17.42
C THR A 74 -23.09 1.35 17.84
N LYS A 75 -22.54 1.60 19.03
CA LYS A 75 -22.14 2.93 19.49
C LYS A 75 -20.65 3.22 19.21
N GLY A 76 -19.88 2.19 18.84
CA GLY A 76 -18.46 2.31 18.53
C GLY A 76 -17.54 1.87 19.66
N VAL A 77 -18.07 1.28 20.74
CA VAL A 77 -17.26 0.80 21.86
C VAL A 77 -16.63 -0.54 21.51
N MET A 78 -15.32 -0.67 21.70
CA MET A 78 -14.61 -1.94 21.52
C MET A 78 -14.97 -2.91 22.66
N LEU A 79 -15.50 -4.08 22.32
CA LEU A 79 -15.95 -5.10 23.28
C LEU A 79 -14.98 -6.27 23.39
N ALA A 80 -14.30 -6.61 22.30
CA ALA A 80 -13.34 -7.70 22.26
C ALA A 80 -12.33 -7.50 21.14
N SER A 81 -11.11 -7.99 21.30
CA SER A 81 -10.12 -8.03 20.22
C SER A 81 -9.01 -9.02 20.50
N GLY A 82 -8.71 -9.88 19.53
CA GLY A 82 -7.63 -10.87 19.61
C GLY A 82 -6.28 -10.28 19.24
N GLY A 83 -6.27 -9.03 18.78
CA GLY A 83 -5.08 -8.32 18.35
C GLY A 83 -4.80 -7.07 19.17
N PRO A 84 -4.01 -6.15 18.62
CA PRO A 84 -3.54 -4.97 19.34
C PRO A 84 -4.64 -3.97 19.74
N SER A 85 -5.80 -4.01 19.08
CA SER A 85 -6.95 -3.21 19.49
C SER A 85 -7.59 -3.70 20.80
N SER A 86 -7.07 -4.77 21.43
CA SER A 86 -7.39 -5.14 22.80
C SER A 86 -7.11 -4.02 23.80
N ALA A 87 -6.11 -3.17 23.53
CA ALA A 87 -5.84 -1.96 24.31
C ALA A 87 -6.97 -0.91 24.24
N LEU A 88 -7.93 -1.07 23.33
CA LEU A 88 -9.09 -0.19 23.18
C LEU A 88 -10.36 -0.75 23.83
N ILE A 89 -10.34 -1.97 24.38
CA ILE A 89 -11.54 -2.58 25.00
C ILE A 89 -12.13 -1.64 26.07
N GLY A 90 -13.44 -1.40 25.98
CA GLY A 90 -14.19 -0.49 26.83
C GLY A 90 -14.18 0.98 26.38
N ARG A 91 -13.47 1.33 25.30
CA ARG A 91 -13.37 2.71 24.79
C ARG A 91 -14.18 2.91 23.52
N ASP A 92 -14.73 4.11 23.35
CA ASP A 92 -15.26 4.54 22.07
C ASP A 92 -14.11 4.71 21.07
N VAL A 93 -14.09 3.87 20.03
CA VAL A 93 -13.04 3.89 19.03
C VAL A 93 -13.07 5.18 18.22
N SER A 94 -14.25 5.82 18.05
CA SER A 94 -14.37 7.03 17.24
C SER A 94 -13.59 8.22 17.79
N GLU A 95 -13.21 8.20 19.08
CA GLU A 95 -12.39 9.22 19.73
C GLU A 95 -10.89 9.09 19.43
N VAL A 96 -10.44 7.91 19.01
CA VAL A 96 -9.02 7.66 18.66
C VAL A 96 -8.77 7.68 17.16
N LEU A 97 -9.82 7.88 16.35
CA LEU A 97 -9.72 8.00 14.91
C LEU A 97 -9.41 9.45 14.49
N GLY A 98 -8.63 9.60 13.42
CA GLY A 98 -8.50 10.89 12.75
C GLY A 98 -9.82 11.35 12.10
N PRO A 99 -10.00 12.66 11.84
CA PRO A 99 -11.25 13.23 11.33
C PRO A 99 -11.80 12.52 10.08
N ASP A 100 -10.90 12.15 9.16
CA ASP A 100 -11.26 11.51 7.89
C ASP A 100 -11.89 10.13 8.08
N LEU A 101 -11.41 9.36 9.06
CA LEU A 101 -11.89 8.00 9.30
C LEU A 101 -13.13 7.98 10.21
N GLN A 102 -13.32 9.01 11.03
CA GLN A 102 -14.43 9.08 11.99
C GLN A 102 -15.80 9.04 11.30
N LYS A 103 -15.95 9.72 10.16
CA LYS A 103 -17.22 9.70 9.38
C LYS A 103 -17.51 8.31 8.84
N THR A 104 -16.55 7.72 8.12
CA THR A 104 -16.67 6.38 7.53
C THR A 104 -16.93 5.31 8.59
N PHE A 105 -16.28 5.44 9.76
CA PHE A 105 -16.53 4.56 10.89
C PHE A 105 -17.96 4.66 11.41
N LYS A 106 -18.47 5.87 11.64
CA LYS A 106 -19.87 6.08 12.06
C LYS A 106 -20.88 5.54 11.05
N ASP A 107 -20.57 5.59 9.75
CA ASP A 107 -21.43 5.04 8.72
C ASP A 107 -21.39 3.51 8.70
N ALA A 108 -20.22 2.89 8.92
CA ALA A 108 -20.10 1.44 9.08
C ALA A 108 -20.91 0.90 10.27
N LEU A 109 -20.97 1.65 11.39
CA LEU A 109 -21.77 1.27 12.56
C LEU A 109 -23.30 1.25 12.30
N LYS A 110 -23.76 1.98 11.28
CA LYS A 110 -25.18 2.09 10.92
C LYS A 110 -25.66 0.98 10.00
N VAL A 111 -24.79 0.06 9.57
CA VAL A 111 -25.20 -1.04 8.69
C VAL A 111 -26.44 -1.74 9.28
N PRO A 112 -27.53 -1.94 8.51
CA PRO A 112 -28.67 -2.71 8.96
C PRO A 112 -28.27 -4.15 9.29
N GLU A 113 -28.94 -4.73 10.29
CA GLU A 113 -28.87 -6.16 10.50
C GLU A 113 -29.46 -6.90 9.29
N GLY A 114 -28.88 -8.05 8.91
CA GLY A 114 -29.35 -8.84 7.77
C GLY A 114 -28.71 -8.49 6.42
N ASN A 115 -27.92 -7.42 6.33
CA ASN A 115 -27.17 -7.10 5.10
C ASN A 115 -25.99 -8.06 4.80
N GLY A 116 -25.76 -9.05 5.66
CA GLY A 116 -24.66 -10.00 5.54
C GLY A 116 -23.29 -9.36 5.77
N ILE A 117 -22.24 -10.04 5.30
CA ILE A 117 -20.85 -9.56 5.42
C ILE A 117 -20.67 -8.32 4.55
N GLN A 118 -20.26 -7.23 5.19
CA GLN A 118 -19.80 -6.00 4.58
C GLN A 118 -18.27 -5.98 4.51
N GLN A 119 -17.74 -5.02 3.76
CA GLN A 119 -16.31 -4.75 3.69
C GLN A 119 -16.00 -3.27 3.85
N ALA A 120 -14.84 -2.96 4.39
CA ALA A 120 -14.30 -1.60 4.49
C ALA A 120 -12.77 -1.64 4.42
N GLU A 121 -12.19 -0.51 4.01
CA GLU A 121 -10.75 -0.32 4.03
C GLU A 121 -10.40 0.95 4.80
N TYR A 122 -9.35 0.87 5.60
CA TYR A 122 -8.80 2.00 6.32
C TYR A 122 -7.31 1.81 6.60
N ARG A 123 -6.64 2.84 7.12
CA ARG A 123 -5.24 2.73 7.57
C ARG A 123 -5.20 2.39 9.04
N TRP A 124 -4.38 1.42 9.41
CA TRP A 124 -4.19 1.05 10.80
C TRP A 124 -2.73 0.68 11.06
N GLN A 125 -2.28 0.87 12.30
CA GLN A 125 -0.94 0.44 12.68
C GLN A 125 -0.91 -1.09 12.76
N ASN A 126 -0.11 -1.71 11.91
CA ASN A 126 0.31 -3.09 12.04
C ASN A 126 1.32 -3.17 13.18
N TRP A 127 1.06 -4.05 14.15
CA TRP A 127 1.93 -4.18 15.32
C TRP A 127 3.05 -5.18 15.13
N ASN A 128 2.97 -6.01 14.09
CA ASN A 128 4.06 -6.93 13.76
C ASN A 128 5.34 -6.16 13.40
N ASP A 129 5.20 -5.00 12.75
CA ASP A 129 6.32 -4.16 12.33
C ASP A 129 6.18 -2.67 12.68
N GLY A 130 5.10 -2.29 13.38
CA GLY A 130 4.82 -0.91 13.81
C GLY A 130 4.35 0.02 12.70
N LYS A 131 4.21 -0.45 11.46
CA LYS A 131 3.91 0.39 10.30
C LYS A 131 2.43 0.73 10.22
N VAL A 132 2.13 1.95 9.77
CA VAL A 132 0.76 2.28 9.33
C VAL A 132 0.58 1.73 7.92
N GLU A 133 -0.33 0.79 7.76
CA GLU A 133 -0.60 0.05 6.53
C GLU A 133 -2.08 0.11 6.18
N ARG A 134 -2.43 -0.25 4.94
CA ARG A 134 -3.84 -0.46 4.61
C ARG A 134 -4.32 -1.71 5.31
N LYS A 135 -5.53 -1.66 5.83
CA LYS A 135 -6.23 -2.79 6.41
C LYS A 135 -7.55 -2.96 5.69
N HIS A 136 -7.73 -4.11 5.07
CA HIS A 136 -9.01 -4.53 4.52
C HIS A 136 -9.74 -5.34 5.57
N VAL A 137 -11.00 -5.01 5.84
CA VAL A 137 -11.80 -5.62 6.91
C VAL A 137 -13.13 -6.08 6.37
N TYR A 138 -13.48 -7.32 6.71
CA TYR A 138 -14.83 -7.84 6.60
C TYR A 138 -15.53 -7.72 7.95
N TYR A 139 -16.79 -7.32 7.95
CA TYR A 139 -17.56 -7.19 9.17
C TYR A 139 -19.03 -7.52 8.96
N GLN A 140 -19.68 -8.01 10.00
CA GLN A 140 -21.11 -8.27 9.99
C GLN A 140 -21.74 -7.85 11.31
N ARG A 141 -22.91 -7.22 11.20
CA ARG A 141 -23.73 -6.86 12.36
C ARG A 141 -24.65 -8.01 12.76
N ILE A 142 -24.68 -8.31 14.06
CA ILE A 142 -25.64 -9.19 14.73
C ILE A 142 -26.21 -8.41 15.93
N GLY A 143 -27.48 -8.01 15.86
CA GLY A 143 -28.13 -7.15 16.83
C GLY A 143 -27.35 -5.85 17.08
N GLN A 144 -26.81 -5.71 18.29
CA GLN A 144 -25.99 -4.57 18.71
C GLN A 144 -24.48 -4.81 18.63
N ARG A 145 -24.03 -5.93 18.03
CA ARG A 145 -22.62 -6.27 17.88
C ARG A 145 -22.22 -6.23 16.42
N ILE A 146 -21.00 -5.78 16.17
CA ILE A 146 -20.35 -5.80 14.87
C ILE A 146 -19.08 -6.62 15.04
N LEU A 147 -19.08 -7.83 14.49
CA LEU A 147 -17.92 -8.71 14.47
C LEU A 147 -17.14 -8.43 13.21
N ALA A 148 -15.82 -8.33 13.32
CA ALA A 148 -14.97 -7.96 12.22
C ALA A 148 -13.65 -8.73 12.24
N VAL A 149 -13.12 -9.00 11.06
CA VAL A 149 -11.80 -9.58 10.82
C VAL A 149 -11.18 -8.84 9.64
N GLY A 150 -9.89 -8.54 9.72
CA GLY A 150 -9.18 -7.97 8.58
C GLY A 150 -7.74 -8.41 8.51
N TYR A 151 -7.12 -8.10 7.39
CA TYR A 151 -5.72 -8.38 7.07
C TYR A 151 -5.05 -7.08 6.60
N TYR A 152 -3.74 -7.00 6.78
CA TYR A 152 -2.98 -5.85 6.30
C TYR A 152 -2.58 -6.05 4.84
N LEU A 153 -2.71 -4.98 4.07
CA LEU A 153 -2.11 -4.84 2.75
C LEU A 153 -0.76 -4.14 2.98
N PRO A 154 0.36 -4.87 2.83
CA PRO A 154 1.68 -4.33 3.17
C PRO A 154 2.01 -3.12 2.31
N ARG A 155 2.88 -2.24 2.85
CA ARG A 155 3.46 -1.14 2.08
C ARG A 155 4.17 -1.64 0.82
N ALA A 156 4.31 -0.76 -0.16
CA ALA A 156 4.91 -1.16 -1.41
C ALA A 156 6.35 -1.66 -1.24
N SER A 157 6.66 -2.76 -1.92
CA SER A 157 7.98 -3.38 -1.89
C SER A 157 8.93 -2.77 -2.93
N ALA A 158 10.22 -3.08 -2.78
CA ALA A 158 11.25 -2.77 -3.76
C ALA A 158 10.90 -3.32 -5.15
N GLU A 159 10.39 -4.55 -5.22
CA GLU A 159 9.98 -5.21 -6.47
C GLU A 159 8.81 -4.48 -7.13
N GLN A 160 7.83 -4.02 -6.34
CA GLN A 160 6.69 -3.26 -6.86
C GLN A 160 7.13 -1.88 -7.38
N ALA A 161 8.05 -1.20 -6.68
CA ALA A 161 8.63 0.05 -7.15
C ALA A 161 9.37 -0.13 -8.50
N MET A 162 10.19 -1.18 -8.61
CA MET A 162 10.91 -1.52 -9.84
C MET A 162 9.94 -1.87 -10.98
N ALA A 163 8.87 -2.63 -10.70
CA ALA A 163 7.84 -2.96 -11.69
C ALA A 163 7.14 -1.70 -12.21
N LEU A 164 6.77 -0.77 -11.33
CA LEU A 164 6.14 0.50 -11.72
C LEU A 164 7.10 1.38 -12.51
N LEU A 165 8.39 1.44 -12.14
CA LEU A 165 9.42 2.15 -12.92
C LEU A 165 9.51 1.61 -14.34
N ASN A 166 9.60 0.30 -14.50
CA ASN A 166 9.73 -0.34 -15.81
C ASN A 166 8.49 -0.11 -16.67
N LYS A 167 7.30 -0.19 -16.06
CA LYS A 167 6.04 0.15 -16.74
C LYS A 167 6.06 1.61 -17.23
N ALA A 168 6.32 2.56 -16.33
CA ALA A 168 6.34 3.98 -16.66
C ALA A 168 7.38 4.31 -17.74
N ALA A 169 8.56 3.71 -17.68
CA ALA A 169 9.59 3.88 -18.69
C ALA A 169 9.16 3.34 -20.07
N THR A 170 8.49 2.19 -20.10
CA THR A 170 7.95 1.60 -21.34
C THR A 170 6.87 2.48 -21.94
N ASP A 171 5.93 2.94 -21.12
CA ASP A 171 4.82 3.78 -21.56
C ASP A 171 5.32 5.15 -22.05
N LEU A 172 6.29 5.75 -21.35
CA LEU A 172 6.90 7.02 -21.74
C LEU A 172 7.67 6.92 -23.06
N ALA A 173 8.37 5.80 -23.30
CA ALA A 173 9.06 5.56 -24.58
C ALA A 173 8.08 5.38 -25.77
N LYS A 174 6.85 4.95 -25.50
CA LYS A 174 5.81 4.72 -26.51
C LYS A 174 4.95 5.96 -26.79
N ASP A 175 4.56 6.67 -25.74
CA ASP A 175 3.71 7.86 -25.79
C ASP A 175 4.10 8.81 -24.67
N GLU A 176 5.05 9.69 -24.97
CA GLU A 176 5.59 10.68 -24.04
C GLU A 176 4.48 11.57 -23.47
N LYS A 177 3.77 12.28 -24.36
CA LYS A 177 2.75 13.27 -23.98
C LYS A 177 1.60 12.63 -23.21
N GLY A 178 1.10 11.49 -23.67
CA GLY A 178 0.02 10.77 -23.01
C GLY A 178 0.43 10.26 -21.63
N THR A 179 1.65 9.72 -21.51
CA THR A 179 2.16 9.21 -20.22
C THR A 179 2.38 10.33 -19.20
N LEU A 180 3.01 11.45 -19.59
CA LEU A 180 3.18 12.61 -18.70
C LEU A 180 1.82 13.17 -18.24
N THR A 181 0.85 13.26 -19.15
CA THR A 181 -0.53 13.68 -18.82
C THR A 181 -1.18 12.72 -17.83
N ALA A 182 -1.01 11.41 -18.03
CA ALA A 182 -1.58 10.39 -17.16
C ALA A 182 -0.96 10.42 -15.75
N ILE A 183 0.37 10.59 -15.64
CA ILE A 183 1.04 10.76 -14.34
C ILE A 183 0.51 11.99 -13.61
N ASN A 184 0.38 13.12 -14.31
CA ASN A 184 -0.07 14.39 -13.74
C ASN A 184 -1.57 14.43 -13.43
N SER A 185 -2.35 13.46 -13.92
CA SER A 185 -3.78 13.36 -13.58
C SER A 185 -4.02 12.93 -12.13
N LEU A 186 -3.00 12.41 -11.45
CA LEU A 186 -3.07 11.82 -10.10
C LEU A 186 -4.08 10.66 -9.99
N LYS A 187 -4.52 10.11 -11.12
CA LYS A 187 -5.41 8.95 -11.16
C LYS A 187 -4.58 7.67 -11.07
N GLY A 188 -5.20 6.61 -10.52
CA GLY A 188 -4.57 5.31 -10.32
C GLY A 188 -3.87 4.78 -11.59
N GLY A 189 -2.76 4.09 -11.40
CA GLY A 189 -1.94 3.53 -12.48
C GLY A 189 -0.46 3.93 -12.38
N TYR A 190 -0.19 5.22 -12.17
CA TYR A 190 1.15 5.76 -11.85
C TYR A 190 1.27 6.31 -10.42
N LEU A 191 0.16 6.26 -9.70
CA LEU A 191 0.04 6.37 -8.25
C LEU A 191 -0.63 5.07 -7.78
N GLN A 192 0.06 4.29 -6.95
CA GLN A 192 -0.38 2.99 -6.44
C GLN A 192 -0.02 2.92 -4.96
N ASP A 193 -1.00 3.18 -4.09
CA ASP A 193 -0.78 3.32 -2.65
C ASP A 193 0.26 4.41 -2.31
N ASP A 194 1.43 4.03 -1.80
CA ASP A 194 2.56 4.92 -1.54
C ASP A 194 3.60 4.98 -2.68
N LEU A 195 3.46 4.15 -3.73
CA LEU A 195 4.27 4.25 -4.95
C LEU A 195 3.75 5.34 -5.87
N TYR A 196 4.67 6.13 -6.39
CA TYR A 196 4.37 7.09 -7.44
C TYR A 196 5.55 7.33 -8.36
N VAL A 197 5.23 7.69 -9.60
CA VAL A 197 6.21 8.10 -10.61
C VAL A 197 6.45 9.61 -10.52
N PHE A 198 7.71 10.03 -10.63
CA PHE A 198 8.04 11.38 -11.06
C PHE A 198 8.99 11.35 -12.26
N VAL A 199 8.92 12.40 -13.07
CA VAL A 199 9.70 12.52 -14.30
C VAL A 199 10.37 13.89 -14.32
N VAL A 200 11.66 13.88 -14.62
CA VAL A 200 12.51 15.08 -14.77
C VAL A 200 13.04 15.09 -16.20
N ASP A 201 12.92 16.23 -16.86
CA ASP A 201 13.59 16.50 -18.13
C ASP A 201 15.06 16.85 -17.85
N LEU A 202 15.99 16.10 -18.43
CA LEU A 202 17.43 16.22 -18.17
C LEU A 202 18.08 17.40 -18.88
N ASP A 203 17.47 17.90 -19.95
CA ASP A 203 17.97 19.05 -20.71
C ASP A 203 17.69 20.35 -19.96
N THR A 204 16.47 20.49 -19.43
CA THR A 204 16.00 21.65 -18.68
C THR A 204 16.21 21.51 -17.17
N ARG A 205 16.46 20.28 -16.68
CA ARG A 205 16.54 19.91 -15.26
C ARG A 205 15.27 20.20 -14.47
N ARG A 206 14.10 20.18 -15.12
CA ARG A 206 12.81 20.48 -14.48
C ARG A 206 11.96 19.25 -14.32
N TYR A 207 11.15 19.21 -13.26
CA TYR A 207 10.06 18.23 -13.22
C TYR A 207 9.07 18.49 -14.35
N VAL A 208 8.74 17.43 -15.09
CA VAL A 208 7.70 17.45 -16.12
C VAL A 208 6.49 16.60 -15.73
N ALA A 209 6.66 15.67 -14.77
CA ALA A 209 5.53 15.01 -14.14
C ALA A 209 5.80 14.60 -12.69
N HIS A 210 4.74 14.56 -11.87
CA HIS A 210 4.80 14.08 -10.49
C HIS A 210 3.48 13.49 -10.02
N GLY A 211 3.45 12.18 -9.74
CA GLY A 211 2.23 11.42 -9.42
C GLY A 211 1.62 11.66 -8.04
N THR A 212 2.01 12.71 -7.32
CA THR A 212 1.47 13.05 -5.98
C THR A 212 1.47 14.53 -5.66
N ASN A 213 2.41 15.32 -6.22
CA ASN A 213 2.55 16.73 -5.91
C ASN A 213 2.77 17.56 -7.19
N LEU A 214 1.67 18.03 -7.77
CA LEU A 214 1.68 18.84 -9.00
C LEU A 214 2.40 20.18 -8.84
N ARG A 215 2.60 20.67 -7.61
CA ARG A 215 3.32 21.94 -7.36
C ARG A 215 4.81 21.85 -7.69
N LEU A 216 5.36 20.63 -7.81
CA LEU A 216 6.75 20.43 -8.19
C LEU A 216 6.97 20.56 -9.70
N ILE A 217 5.92 20.43 -10.52
CA ILE A 217 6.05 20.55 -11.97
C ILE A 217 6.63 21.92 -12.32
N ASN A 218 7.56 21.93 -13.28
CA ASN A 218 8.32 23.09 -13.73
C ASN A 218 9.27 23.70 -12.67
N THR A 219 9.41 23.11 -11.48
CA THR A 219 10.47 23.50 -10.55
C THR A 219 11.81 22.91 -10.96
N ASP A 220 12.89 23.61 -10.61
CA ASP A 220 14.27 23.18 -10.90
C ASP A 220 14.64 22.01 -9.99
N PHE A 221 14.75 20.82 -10.58
CA PHE A 221 15.04 19.59 -9.86
C PHE A 221 16.40 19.66 -9.18
N SER A 222 17.39 20.38 -9.73
CA SER A 222 18.74 20.46 -9.16
C SER A 222 18.77 21.09 -7.76
N LYS A 223 17.75 21.87 -7.41
CA LYS A 223 17.60 22.58 -6.13
C LYS A 223 16.76 21.81 -5.11
N ILE A 224 16.35 20.59 -5.43
CA ILE A 224 15.52 19.80 -4.53
C ILE A 224 16.39 19.19 -3.45
N GLU A 225 16.01 19.50 -2.22
CA GLU A 225 16.52 18.91 -0.99
C GLU A 225 15.39 18.16 -0.30
N ASP A 226 15.76 17.15 0.48
CA ASP A 226 14.82 16.52 1.39
C ASP A 226 14.49 17.41 2.60
N PRO A 227 13.47 17.07 3.41
CA PRO A 227 13.08 17.89 4.56
C PRO A 227 14.17 18.08 5.64
N GLU A 228 15.27 17.33 5.58
CA GLU A 228 16.42 17.45 6.49
C GLU A 228 17.61 18.19 5.84
N GLY A 229 17.43 18.72 4.62
CA GLY A 229 18.45 19.49 3.89
C GLY A 229 19.43 18.64 3.09
N LYS A 230 19.19 17.33 2.94
CA LYS A 230 20.03 16.49 2.08
C LYS A 230 19.75 16.81 0.61
N PRO A 231 20.76 17.10 -0.22
CA PRO A 231 20.56 17.29 -1.66
C PRO A 231 20.00 16.03 -2.31
N VAL A 232 18.91 16.16 -3.08
CA VAL A 232 18.29 15.07 -3.85
C VAL A 232 18.56 15.26 -5.33
N GLY A 233 18.31 16.47 -5.83
CA GLY A 233 18.39 16.81 -7.24
C GLY A 233 19.77 16.64 -7.87
N GLU A 234 20.72 17.42 -7.36
CA GLU A 234 22.10 17.47 -7.85
C GLU A 234 22.79 16.08 -7.91
N PRO A 235 22.81 15.26 -6.84
CA PRO A 235 23.47 13.95 -6.89
C PRO A 235 22.79 12.98 -7.86
N ILE A 236 21.46 13.02 -7.98
CA ILE A 236 20.72 12.20 -8.94
C ILE A 236 21.05 12.63 -10.38
N LEU A 237 21.08 13.94 -10.68
CA LEU A 237 21.47 14.44 -12.00
C LEU A 237 22.92 14.06 -12.34
N ALA A 238 23.85 14.16 -11.38
CA ALA A 238 25.24 13.76 -11.55
C ALA A 238 25.38 12.25 -11.79
N LEU A 239 24.55 11.42 -11.14
CA LEU A 239 24.47 9.99 -11.38
C LEU A 239 23.96 9.70 -12.80
N MET A 240 22.85 10.34 -13.19
CA MET A 240 22.29 10.17 -14.53
C MET A 240 23.23 10.69 -15.62
N ALA A 241 24.10 11.69 -15.38
CA ALA A 241 25.09 12.07 -16.38
C ALA A 241 26.08 10.93 -16.76
N LYS A 242 26.23 9.91 -15.89
CA LYS A 242 27.23 8.83 -16.06
C LYS A 242 26.63 7.48 -16.46
N GLN A 243 25.38 7.23 -16.12
CA GLN A 243 24.73 5.92 -16.30
C GLN A 243 23.22 6.07 -16.51
N ASP A 244 22.60 5.06 -17.12
CA ASP A 244 21.17 5.10 -17.50
C ASP A 244 20.25 4.56 -16.41
N TYR A 245 20.80 3.90 -15.40
CA TYR A 245 20.09 3.34 -14.26
C TYR A 245 20.80 3.74 -12.99
N GLY A 246 20.05 3.90 -11.90
CA GLY A 246 20.66 4.18 -10.60
C GLY A 246 19.63 4.06 -9.49
N GLU A 247 20.12 4.26 -8.28
CA GLU A 247 19.29 4.37 -7.11
C GLU A 247 19.80 5.46 -6.19
N TYR A 248 18.91 6.05 -5.40
CA TYR A 248 19.26 7.09 -4.46
C TYR A 248 18.32 7.08 -3.26
N GLU A 249 18.89 7.14 -2.07
CA GLU A 249 18.16 7.19 -0.81
C GLU A 249 18.08 8.62 -0.28
N TYR A 250 16.91 9.04 0.18
CA TYR A 250 16.66 10.33 0.80
C TYR A 250 15.40 10.24 1.64
N ARG A 251 15.10 11.25 2.47
CA ARG A 251 13.86 11.26 3.23
C ARG A 251 12.77 11.98 2.46
N TRP A 252 11.54 11.52 2.50
CA TRP A 252 10.46 12.23 1.81
C TRP A 252 9.14 12.07 2.52
N LYS A 253 8.24 13.02 2.29
CA LYS A 253 6.88 12.91 2.80
C LYS A 253 6.18 11.76 2.09
N ASN A 254 5.87 10.70 2.84
CA ASN A 254 5.07 9.60 2.35
C ASN A 254 3.65 10.13 2.06
N PRO A 255 3.12 9.97 0.82
CA PRO A 255 1.83 10.52 0.42
C PRO A 255 0.66 9.88 1.17
N VAL A 256 0.87 8.69 1.72
CA VAL A 256 -0.12 7.93 2.47
C VAL A 256 -0.14 8.31 3.93
N THR A 257 1.02 8.30 4.61
CA THR A 257 1.08 8.53 6.06
C THR A 257 1.20 10.00 6.42
N GLY A 258 1.61 10.84 5.47
CA GLY A 258 1.94 12.24 5.69
C GLY A 258 3.21 12.47 6.50
N LYS A 259 3.89 11.41 6.95
CA LYS A 259 5.15 11.48 7.70
C LYS A 259 6.35 11.55 6.77
N VAL A 260 7.45 12.12 7.27
CA VAL A 260 8.74 12.09 6.58
C VAL A 260 9.45 10.77 6.91
N GLU A 261 9.59 9.90 5.92
CA GLU A 261 10.09 8.53 6.04
C GLU A 261 11.29 8.33 5.10
N ASN A 262 12.09 7.28 5.32
CA ASN A 262 13.18 6.93 4.41
C ASN A 262 12.59 6.45 3.08
N LYS A 263 13.15 6.94 1.97
CA LYS A 263 12.72 6.59 0.63
C LYS A 263 13.91 6.14 -0.21
N HIS A 264 13.82 4.94 -0.75
CA HIS A 264 14.75 4.41 -1.73
C HIS A 264 14.15 4.57 -3.11
N ALA A 265 14.74 5.44 -3.96
CA ALA A 265 14.25 5.68 -5.30
C ALA A 265 15.11 4.96 -6.34
N TYR A 266 14.46 4.18 -7.20
CA TYR A 266 15.03 3.68 -8.45
C TYR A 266 14.88 4.72 -9.56
N LEU A 267 15.91 4.81 -10.39
CA LEU A 267 16.10 5.84 -11.39
C LEU A 267 16.39 5.17 -12.73
N LYS A 268 15.74 5.64 -13.80
CA LYS A 268 15.96 5.14 -15.16
C LYS A 268 15.85 6.26 -16.18
N LYS A 269 16.81 6.32 -17.10
CA LYS A 269 16.70 7.19 -18.27
C LYS A 269 15.80 6.63 -19.34
N VAL A 270 15.05 7.52 -19.98
CA VAL A 270 14.26 7.25 -21.17
C VAL A 270 14.40 8.46 -22.10
N GLY A 271 15.28 8.35 -23.10
CA GLY A 271 15.65 9.51 -23.92
C GLY A 271 16.26 10.62 -23.07
N HIS A 272 15.67 11.81 -23.15
CA HIS A 272 16.06 12.98 -22.35
C HIS A 272 15.36 13.07 -20.99
N PHE A 273 14.58 12.05 -20.59
CA PHE A 273 13.95 12.01 -19.27
C PHE A 273 14.71 11.12 -18.29
N LEU A 274 14.70 11.54 -17.04
CA LEU A 274 14.83 10.69 -15.86
C LEU A 274 13.42 10.33 -15.37
N VAL A 275 13.13 9.03 -15.30
CA VAL A 275 11.95 8.46 -14.64
C VAL A 275 12.36 7.87 -13.30
N ALA A 276 11.59 8.13 -12.25
CA ALA A 276 11.91 7.65 -10.92
C ALA A 276 10.67 7.16 -10.16
N VAL A 277 10.86 6.07 -9.42
CA VAL A 277 9.87 5.47 -8.50
C VAL A 277 10.62 5.00 -7.27
N GLY A 278 10.05 5.18 -6.08
CA GLY A 278 10.66 4.67 -4.86
C GLY A 278 9.67 4.08 -3.89
N TYR A 279 10.19 3.25 -2.99
CA TYR A 279 9.45 2.64 -1.88
C TYR A 279 9.91 3.25 -0.55
N TYR A 280 9.05 3.16 0.46
CA TYR A 280 9.31 3.76 1.77
C TYR A 280 9.65 2.71 2.83
N SER A 281 10.64 3.01 3.66
CA SER A 281 10.93 2.31 4.91
C SER A 281 10.71 3.24 6.10
N PRO A 282 10.16 2.72 7.22
CA PRO A 282 9.99 3.49 8.47
C PRO A 282 11.30 4.01 9.04
#